data_AF-A0A090TD93-F1
#
_entry.id   AF-A0A090TD93-F1
#
_cell.length_a   1.000
_cell.length_b   1.000
_cell.length_c   1.000
_cell.angle_alpha   90.00
_cell.angle_beta   90.00
_cell.angle_gamma   90.00
#
_symmetry.space_group_name_H-M   'P 1'
#
loop_
_entity.id
_entity.type
_entity.pdbx_description
1 polymer ?
#
loop_
_entity_poly.entity_id
_entity_poly.type
_entity_poly.pdbx_seq_one_letter_code
_entity_poly.pdbx_strand_id
1 'polypeptide(L)' 'MHPNQALVLVNHDDATADDVVRLAAFVRQTVLDKFGVELEHEVRFMGASQEVYLKDVL' A
#
# COMPACT_ATOMS: atom_id res chain seq x y z
N MET A 1 1.56 -10.58 0.29
CA MET A 1 0.20 -10.47 -0.28
C MET A 1 -0.55 -11.71 0.12
N HIS A 2 -1.74 -11.58 0.71
CA HIS A 2 -2.50 -12.76 1.13
C HIS A 2 -2.99 -13.56 -0.09
N PRO A 3 -2.71 -14.87 -0.17
CA PRO A 3 -3.03 -15.68 -1.36
C PRO A 3 -4.54 -15.84 -1.59
N ASN A 4 -5.36 -15.74 -0.55
CA ASN A 4 -6.81 -15.92 -0.64
C ASN A 4 -7.60 -14.59 -0.64
N GLN A 5 -6.91 -13.45 -0.53
CA GLN A 5 -7.54 -12.13 -0.59
C GLN A 5 -6.53 -11.06 -1.03
N ALA A 6 -6.51 -10.74 -2.32
CA ALA A 6 -5.51 -9.85 -2.93
C ALA A 6 -5.49 -8.42 -2.37
N LEU A 7 -6.55 -7.97 -1.69
CA LEU A 7 -6.62 -6.65 -1.08
C LEU A 7 -5.98 -6.57 0.32
N VAL A 8 -5.46 -7.69 0.84
CA VAL A 8 -4.83 -7.74 2.16
C VAL A 8 -3.31 -7.88 2.01
N LEU A 9 -2.59 -6.84 2.45
CA LEU A 9 -1.14 -6.91 2.65
C LEU A 9 -0.86 -7.62 3.98
N VAL A 10 0.05 -8.59 3.95
CA VAL A 10 0.42 -9.41 5.12
C VAL A 10 1.93 -9.32 5.28
N ASN A 11 2.37 -9.11 6.51
CA ASN A 11 3.76 -9.23 6.88
C ASN A 11 4.11 -10.73 6.98
N HIS A 12 4.95 -11.22 6.07
CA HIS A 12 5.37 -12.63 6.05
C HIS A 12 6.73 -12.86 6.72
N ASP A 13 7.57 -11.84 6.86
CA ASP A 13 8.96 -11.96 7.33
C ASP A 13 9.50 -10.58 7.79
N ASP A 14 9.16 -10.17 9.02
CA ASP A 14 9.56 -8.91 9.66
C ASP A 14 9.57 -7.66 8.74
N ALA A 15 8.57 -7.57 7.86
CA ALA A 15 8.44 -6.48 6.90
C ALA A 15 8.39 -5.11 7.60
N THR A 16 9.17 -4.18 7.07
CA THR A 16 9.20 -2.81 7.58
C THR A 16 8.00 -2.00 7.06
N ALA A 17 7.74 -0.85 7.68
CA ALA A 17 6.73 0.09 7.17
C ALA A 17 7.00 0.48 5.70
N ASP A 18 8.28 0.69 5.35
CA ASP A 18 8.70 1.00 3.99
C ASP A 18 8.37 -0.13 2.99
N ASP A 19 8.51 -1.39 3.40
CA ASP A 19 8.16 -2.53 2.54
C ASP A 19 6.67 -2.56 2.22
N VAL A 20 5.84 -2.27 3.22
CA VAL A 20 4.38 -2.19 3.05
C VAL A 20 4.00 -1.02 2.15
N VAL A 21 4.61 0.15 2.36
CA VAL A 21 4.37 1.35 1.55
C VAL A 21 4.77 1.13 0.10
N ARG A 22 5.96 0.58 -0.16
CA ARG A 22 6.44 0.26 -1.51
C ARG A 22 5.52 -0.75 -2.21
N LEU A 23 5.07 -1.78 -1.49
CA LEU A 23 4.16 -2.78 -2.04
C LEU A 23 2.78 -2.18 -2.36
N ALA A 24 2.24 -1.31 -1.50
CA ALA A 24 0.99 -0.61 -1.74
C ALA A 24 1.08 0.31 -2.97
N ALA A 25 2.20 1.04 -3.12
CA ALA A 25 2.48 1.88 -4.27
C ALA A 25 2.52 1.07 -5.57
N PHE A 26 3.21 -0.07 -5.55
CA PHE A 26 3.32 -0.99 -6.68
C PHE A 26 1.95 -1.54 -7.12
N VAL A 27 1.11 -1.95 -6.16
CA VAL A 27 -0.25 -2.44 -6.46
C VAL A 27 -1.10 -1.33 -7.08
N ARG A 28 -1.11 -0.12 -6.49
CA ARG A 28 -1.84 1.03 -7.02
C ARG A 28 -1.43 1.34 -8.47
N GLN A 29 -0.12 1.42 -8.74
CA GLN A 29 0.38 1.70 -10.09
C GLN A 29 0.01 0.60 -11.08
N THR A 30 0.15 -0.66 -10.68
CA THR A 30 -0.18 -1.81 -11.54
C THR A 30 -1.66 -1.84 -11.92
N VAL A 31 -2.56 -1.47 -11.00
CA VAL A 31 -4.00 -1.42 -11.27
C VAL A 31 -4.34 -0.23 -12.17
N LEU A 32 -3.71 0.93 -11.94
CA LEU A 32 -3.86 2.09 -12.80
C LEU A 32 -3.42 1.78 -14.23
N ASP A 33 -2.25 1.17 -14.41
CA ASP A 33 -1.69 0.86 -15.74
C ASP A 33 -2.53 -0.20 -16.49
N LYS A 34 -3.04 -1.21 -15.78
CA LYS A 34 -3.78 -2.32 -16.41
C LYS A 34 -5.25 -2.00 -16.68
N PHE A 35 -5.87 -1.19 -15.82
CA PHE A 35 -7.32 -1.02 -15.81
C PHE A 35 -7.76 0.45 -15.90
N GLY A 36 -6.84 1.41 -15.81
CA GLY A 36 -7.17 2.83 -15.75
C GLY A 36 -7.87 3.25 -14.46
N VAL A 37 -7.81 2.40 -13.42
CA VAL A 37 -8.48 2.63 -12.13
C VAL A 37 -7.43 3.02 -11.09
N GLU A 38 -7.62 4.19 -10.49
CA GLU A 38 -6.77 4.64 -9.38
C GLU A 38 -7.30 4.08 -8.06
N LEU A 39 -6.47 3.33 -7.34
CA LEU A 39 -6.80 2.79 -6.03
C LEU A 39 -6.48 3.80 -4.92
N GLU A 40 -7.45 4.03 -4.03
CA GLU A 40 -7.25 4.75 -2.77
C GLU A 40 -7.02 3.76 -1.62
N HIS A 41 -6.19 4.16 -0.66
CA HIS A 41 -5.91 3.32 0.50
C HIS A 41 -7.02 3.46 1.55
N GLU A 42 -7.55 2.33 2.03
CA GLU A 42 -8.54 2.31 3.13
C GLU A 42 -7.87 2.44 4.50
N VAL A 43 -6.64 1.91 4.64
CA VAL A 43 -5.88 1.93 5.89
C VAL A 43 -5.19 3.28 6.05
N ARG A 44 -5.20 3.81 7.28
CA ARG A 44 -4.57 5.08 7.66
C ARG A 44 -3.07 4.88 7.84
N PHE A 45 -2.24 5.68 7.16
CA PHE A 45 -0.80 5.70 7.41
C PHE A 45 -0.47 6.72 8.49
N MET A 46 0.26 6.33 9.53
CA MET A 46 0.63 7.21 10.64
C MET A 46 2.10 7.58 10.54
N GLY A 47 2.37 8.85 10.22
CA GLY A 47 3.71 9.43 10.32
C GLY A 47 4.06 9.80 11.77
N ALA A 48 5.27 10.34 11.98
CA ALA A 48 5.78 10.63 13.32
C ALA A 48 4.93 11.61 14.14
N SER A 49 4.14 12.47 13.49
CA SER A 49 3.35 13.52 14.16
C SER A 49 1.87 13.52 13.81
N GLN A 50 1.49 12.93 12.67
CA GLN A 50 0.12 12.95 12.16
C GLN A 50 -0.11 11.85 11.12
N GLU A 51 -1.38 11.66 10.74
CA GLU A 51 -1.74 10.83 9.60
C GLU A 51 -1.19 11.43 8.30
N VAL A 52 -0.74 10.54 7.41
CA VAL A 52 -0.17 10.88 6.10
C VAL A 52 -0.85 10.06 5.01
N TYR A 53 -0.80 10.50 3.76
CA TYR A 53 -1.33 9.73 2.62
C TYR A 53 -0.22 9.00 1.89
N LEU A 54 -0.54 7.90 1.21
CA LEU A 54 0.43 7.13 0.43
C LEU A 54 1.21 7.99 -0.59
N LYS A 55 0.55 8.99 -1.18
CA LYS A 55 1.17 9.95 -2.11
C LYS A 55 2.21 10.88 -1.46
N ASP A 56 2.17 11.04 -0.14
CA ASP A 56 3.04 11.94 0.62
C ASP A 56 4.24 11.19 1.24
N VAL A 57 4.23 9.84 1.19
CA VAL A 57 5.26 8.97 1.78
C VAL A 57 6.26 8.44 0.74
N LEU A 58 5.95 8.61 -0.56
CA LEU A 58 6.81 8.18 -1.68
C LEU A 58 7.69 9.32 -2.22
#